data_AF-A0A529SNZ4-F1
#
_entry.id   AF-A0A529SNZ4-F1
#
_cell.length_a   1.000
_cell.length_b   1.000
_cell.length_c   1.000
_cell.angle_alpha   90.00
_cell.angle_beta   90.00
_cell.angle_gamma   90.00
#
_symmetry.space_group_name_H-M   'P 1'
#
loop_
_entity.id
_entity.type
_entity.pdbx_description
1 polymer ?
#
loop_
_entity_poly.entity_id
_entity_poly.type
_entity_poly.pdbx_seq_one_letter_code
_entity_poly.pdbx_strand_id
1 'polypeptide(L)' 'AAQYNMFEIGGERGNWRLRLTRRGLTGPAMPPSDLQSMDLDVPADGRQLVRS' A
#
# COMPACT_ATOMS: atom_id res chain seq x y z
N ALA A 1 18.37 -4.10 -6.77
CA ALA A 1 17.83 -4.27 -5.41
C ALA A 1 16.39 -4.74 -5.50
N ALA A 2 15.97 -5.73 -4.71
CA ALA A 2 14.59 -6.21 -4.74
C ALA A 2 13.67 -5.22 -4.00
N GLN A 3 12.54 -4.88 -4.62
CA GLN A 3 11.46 -4.11 -4.01
C GLN A 3 10.12 -4.72 -4.42
N TYR A 4 9.13 -4.63 -3.55
CA TYR A 4 7.78 -5.10 -3.83
C TYR A 4 6.74 -4.27 -3.07
N ASN A 5 5.51 -4.35 -3.54
CA ASN A 5 4.35 -3.78 -2.86
C ASN A 5 3.64 -4.87 -2.05
N MET A 6 3.26 -4.56 -0.83
CA MET A 6 2.45 -5.39 0.04
C MET A 6 1.10 -4.69 0.24
N PHE A 7 0.02 -5.39 -0.08
CA PHE A 7 -1.33 -4.93 0.19
C PHE A 7 -1.85 -5.62 1.44
N GLU A 8 -2.27 -4.83 2.41
CA GLU A 8 -2.97 -5.32 3.60
C GLU A 8 -4.45 -4.98 3.45
N ILE A 9 -5.30 -5.98 3.62
CA ILE A 9 -6.76 -5.85 3.49
C ILE A 9 -7.37 -6.33 4.80
N GLY A 10 -8.12 -5.45 5.45
CA GLY A 10 -8.81 -5.77 6.70
C GLY A 10 -10.07 -4.96 6.89
N GLY A 11 -10.66 -5.05 8.08
CA GLY A 11 -11.95 -4.42 8.38
C GLY A 11 -13.13 -5.35 8.15
N GLU A 12 -14.30 -4.76 8.00
CA GLU A 12 -15.58 -5.47 7.95
C GLU A 12 -16.41 -5.02 6.74
N ARG A 13 -17.50 -5.74 6.46
CA ARG A 13 -18.41 -5.39 5.37
C ARG A 13 -18.88 -3.94 5.52
N GLY A 14 -18.62 -3.13 4.49
CA GLY A 14 -18.99 -1.70 4.48
C GLY A 14 -17.96 -0.76 5.13
N ASN A 15 -16.90 -1.29 5.73
CA ASN A 15 -15.81 -0.54 6.32
C ASN A 15 -14.47 -1.26 6.08
N TRP A 16 -14.17 -1.50 4.80
CA TRP A 16 -12.90 -2.09 4.39
C TRP A 16 -11.78 -1.08 4.55
N ARG A 17 -10.64 -1.56 5.05
CA ARG A 17 -9.41 -0.78 5.16
C ARG A 17 -8.36 -1.45 4.30
N LEU A 18 -7.80 -0.69 3.38
CA LEU A 18 -6.70 -1.12 2.53
C LEU A 18 -5.47 -0.28 2.83
N ARG A 19 -4.31 -0.93 2.93
CA ARG A 19 -3.02 -0.26 3.08
C ARG A 19 -2.04 -0.78 2.04
N LEU A 20 -1.31 0.13 1.42
CA LEU A 20 -0.21 -0.16 0.52
C LEU A 20 1.10 0.17 1.21
N THR A 21 1.92 -0.86 1.40
CA THR A 21 3.28 -0.72 1.94
C THR A 21 4.30 -1.12 0.88
N ARG A 22 5.19 -0.20 0.50
CA ARG A 22 6.35 -0.50 -0.34
C ARG A 22 7.47 -1.01 0.55
N ARG A 23 7.97 -2.21 0.25
CA ARG A 23 9.10 -2.82 0.97
C ARG A 23 10.30 -2.99 0.06
N GLY A 24 11.48 -2.85 0.64
CA GLY A 24 12.73 -3.00 -0.11
C GLY A 24 13.96 -2.99 0.78
N LEU A 25 15.11 -3.18 0.15
CA LEU A 25 16.40 -3.21 0.81
C LEU A 25 16.87 -1.79 1.13
N THR A 26 17.27 -1.56 2.38
CA THR A 26 17.92 -0.30 2.84
C THR A 26 19.45 -0.40 2.89
N GLY A 27 20.00 -1.60 2.68
CA GLY A 27 21.44 -1.86 2.59
C GLY A 27 21.74 -3.24 1.99
N PRO A 28 23.01 -3.52 1.66
CA PRO A 28 23.44 -4.83 1.16
C PRO A 28 23.15 -5.94 2.18
N ALA A 29 22.56 -7.05 1.73
CA ALA A 29 22.23 -8.23 2.55
C ALA A 29 21.30 -8.00 3.75
N MET A 30 20.71 -6.81 3.90
CA MET A 30 19.69 -6.54 4.91
C MET A 30 18.34 -7.17 4.50
N PRO A 31 17.49 -7.59 5.44
CA PRO A 31 16.13 -7.99 5.09
C PRO A 31 15.32 -6.80 4.55
N PRO A 32 14.31 -7.02 3.69
CA PRO A 32 13.42 -5.95 3.23
C PRO A 32 12.68 -5.26 4.39
N SER A 33 12.80 -3.94 4.47
CA SER A 33 12.07 -3.10 5.43
C SER A 33 11.00 -2.27 4.71
N ASP A 34 10.11 -1.67 5.49
CA ASP A 34 9.12 -0.74 4.96
C ASP A 34 9.83 0.55 4.53
N LEU A 35 9.57 0.97 3.30
CA LEU A 35 10.11 2.18 2.70
C LEU A 35 9.05 3.30 2.66
N GLN A 36 7.80 2.91 2.44
CA GLN A 36 6.65 3.82 2.39
C GLN A 36 5.39 3.05 2.76
N SER A 37 4.47 3.69 3.48
CA SER A 37 3.14 3.18 3.76
C SER A 37 2.11 4.26 3.49
N MET A 38 0.98 3.89 2.87
CA MET A 38 -0.18 4.76 2.70
C MET A 38 -1.47 3.96 2.87
N ASP A 39 -2.45 4.59 3.53
CA ASP A 39 -3.80 4.07 3.55
C ASP A 39 -4.48 4.40 2.21
N LEU A 40 -5.13 3.39 1.64
CA LEU A 40 -5.89 3.50 0.39
C LEU A 40 -7.36 3.70 0.76
N ASP A 41 -7.74 4.95 0.96
CA ASP A 41 -9.16 5.29 1.10
C ASP A 41 -9.86 5.19 -0.26
N VAL A 42 -11.03 4.56 -0.27
CA VAL A 42 -11.96 4.65 -1.38
C VAL A 42 -12.79 5.91 -1.15
N PRO A 43 -12.70 6.95 -2.01
CA PRO A 43 -13.59 8.09 -1.90
C PRO A 43 -15.04 7.60 -1.94
N ALA A 44 -15.87 8.04 -0.99
CA ALA A 44 -17.27 7.64 -0.89
C ALA A 44 -18.05 7.86 -2.20
N ASP A 45 -17.60 8.80 -3.04
CA ASP A 45 -18.05 8.97 -4.42
C ASP A 45 -17.00 8.40 -5.38
N GLY A 46 -17.28 7.22 -5.94
CA GLY A 46 -16.39 6.43 -6.80
C GLY A 46 -16.04 7.04 -8.15
N ARG A 47 -15.51 8.27 -8.18
CA ARG A 47 -15.00 8.93 -9.40
C ARG A 47 -13.57 9.39 -9.19
N GLN A 48 -12.65 8.44 -9.16
CA GLN A 48 -11.23 8.72 -9.28
C GLN A 48 -10.92 9.07 -10.74
N LEU A 49 -10.70 10.36 -11.02
CA LEU A 49 -10.18 10.84 -12.30
C LEU A 49 -8.74 10.33 -12.45
N VAL A 50 -8.56 9.28 -13.25
CA VAL A 50 -7.23 8.91 -13.77
C VAL A 50 -6.88 9.97 -14.82
N ARG A 51 -6.06 10.95 -14.46
CA ARG A 51 -5.48 11.89 -15.43
C ARG A 51 -4.31 11.20 -16.13
N SER A 52 -4.46 10.98 -17.43
CA SER A 52 -3.42 10.59 -18.39
C SER A 52 -2.41 11.70 -18.61
#